data_AF-A0A971U0Q0-F1
#
_entry.id   AF-A0A971U0Q0-F1
#
_cell.length_a   1.000
_cell.length_b   1.000
_cell.length_c   1.000
_cell.angle_alpha   90.00
_cell.angle_beta   90.00
_cell.angle_gamma   90.00
#
_symmetry.space_group_name_H-M   'P 1'
#
loop_
_entity.id
_entity.type
_entity.pdbx_description
1 polymer ?
#
loop_
_entity_poly.entity_id
_entity_poly.type
_entity_poly.pdbx_seq_one_letter_code
_entity_poly.pdbx_strand_id
1 'polypeptide(L)' 'MLVFFDTIIYYLYFIMTAFFAFLLLRNLFKREKRKALVYDIVYSYVIITFILRVIGIK' A
#
# COMPACT_ATOMS: atom_id res chain seq x y z
N MET A 1 -28.88 -7.36 4.26
CA MET A 1 -28.63 -5.99 3.78
C MET A 1 -27.25 -5.47 4.21
N LEU A 2 -26.86 -5.59 5.48
CA LEU A 2 -25.53 -5.17 5.99
C LEU A 2 -24.34 -5.86 5.28
N VAL A 3 -24.40 -7.17 5.07
CA VAL A 3 -23.32 -7.95 4.44
C VAL A 3 -22.98 -7.49 3.01
N PHE A 4 -23.98 -7.01 2.25
CA PHE A 4 -23.76 -6.55 0.88
C PHE A 4 -22.98 -5.23 0.84
N PHE A 5 -23.31 -4.29 1.73
CA PHE A 5 -22.59 -3.03 1.88
C PHE A 5 -21.17 -3.24 2.42
N ASP A 6 -20.98 -4.13 3.40
CA ASP A 6 -19.65 -4.46 3.92
C ASP A 6 -18.74 -5.05 2.84
N THR A 7 -19.30 -5.90 1.96
CA THR A 7 -18.54 -6.47 0.84
C THR A 7 -18.12 -5.40 -0.15
N ILE A 8 -19.00 -4.44 -0.46
CA ILE A 8 -18.67 -3.31 -1.33
C ILE A 8 -17.57 -2.46 -0.72
N ILE A 9 -17.69 -2.09 0.56
CA ILE A 9 -16.70 -1.28 1.28
C ILE A 9 -15.36 -2.01 1.31
N TYR A 10 -15.37 -3.32 1.55
CA TYR A 10 -14.17 -4.16 1.54
C TYR A 10 -13.45 -4.11 0.18
N TYR A 11 -14.17 -4.33 -0.92
CA TYR A 11 -13.57 -4.25 -2.25
C TYR A 11 -13.07 -2.85 -2.58
N LEU A 12 -13.79 -1.80 -2.19
CA LEU A 12 -13.40 -0.42 -2.43
C LEU A 12 -12.12 -0.07 -1.64
N TYR A 13 -12.05 -0.49 -0.37
CA TYR A 13 -10.86 -0.36 0.47
C TYR A 13 -9.67 -1.13 -0.10
N PHE A 14 -9.91 -2.34 -0.62
CA PHE A 14 -8.88 -3.16 -1.25
C PHE A 14 -8.31 -2.50 -2.51
N ILE A 15 -9.19 -2.01 -3.40
CA ILE A 15 -8.79 -1.30 -4.62
C ILE A 15 -7.99 -0.03 -4.27
N MET A 16 -8.46 0.76 -3.30
CA MET A 16 -7.73 1.94 -2.83
C MET A 16 -6.36 1.57 -2.25
N THR A 17 -6.29 0.52 -1.43
CA THR A 17 -5.04 0.05 -0.83
C THR A 17 -4.05 -0.38 -1.91
N ALA A 18 -4.49 -1.16 -2.90
CA ALA A 18 -3.66 -1.57 -4.04
C ALA A 18 -3.19 -0.38 -4.89
N PHE A 19 -4.07 0.58 -5.15
CA PHE A 19 -3.74 1.80 -5.89
C PHE A 19 -2.67 2.64 -5.16
N PHE A 20 -2.84 2.88 -3.87
CA PHE A 20 -1.86 3.62 -3.07
C PHE A 20 -0.54 2.87 -2.93
N ALA A 21 -0.58 1.55 -2.74
CA ALA A 21 0.62 0.71 -2.70
C ALA A 21 1.43 0.83 -4.01
N PHE A 22 0.76 0.74 -5.16
CA PHE A 22 1.40 0.88 -6.46
C PHE A 22 1.98 2.27 -6.69
N LEU A 23 1.26 3.32 -6.30
CA LEU A 23 1.71 4.70 -6.43
C LEU A 23 2.93 4.99 -5.54
N LEU A 24 2.94 4.48 -4.30
CA LEU A 24 4.07 4.53 -3.38
C LEU A 24 5.30 3.80 -3.94
N LEU A 25 5.11 2.57 -4.44
CA LEU A 25 6.17 1.78 -5.06
C LEU A 25 6.78 2.53 -6.25
N ARG A 26 5.94 3.03 -7.18
CA ARG A 26 6.38 3.77 -8.37
C ARG A 26 7.16 5.04 -8.00
N ASN A 27 6.67 5.79 -7.02
CA ASN A 27 7.33 7.02 -6.57
C ASN A 27 8.59 6.75 -5.74
N LEU A 28 8.71 5.59 -5.08
CA LEU A 28 9.93 5.20 -4.38
C LEU A 28 11.07 4.95 -5.37
N PHE A 29 10.81 4.19 -6.44
CA PHE A 29 11.82 3.87 -7.45
C PHE A 29 12.24 5.06 -8.32
N LYS A 30 11.36 6.06 -8.51
CA LYS A 30 11.64 7.27 -9.31
C LYS A 30 12.36 8.40 -8.57
N ARG A 31 12.89 8.17 -7.36
CA ARG A 31 13.52 9.24 -6.56
C ARG A 31 14.89 9.68 -7.09
N GLU A 32 15.00 10.98 -7.41
CA GLU A 32 16.28 11.64 -7.74
C GLU A 32 17.01 12.24 -6.53
N LYS A 33 16.34 12.50 -5.39
CA LYS A 33 16.95 13.07 -4.16
C LYS A 33 16.69 12.18 -2.94
N ARG A 34 17.69 12.12 -2.03
CA ARG A 34 17.72 11.36 -0.75
C ARG A 34 17.76 9.82 -0.87
N LYS A 35 18.69 9.27 -1.66
CA LYS A 35 19.03 7.83 -1.71
C LYS A 35 19.88 7.36 -0.52
N ALA A 36 19.53 7.75 0.71
CA ALA A 36 20.25 7.24 1.88
C ALA A 36 19.55 5.97 2.37
N LEU A 37 20.34 4.95 2.77
CA LEU A 37 19.86 3.63 3.20
C LEU A 37 18.74 3.70 4.26
N VAL A 38 18.80 4.67 5.16
CA VAL A 38 17.77 4.89 6.19
C VAL A 38 16.40 5.19 5.56
N TYR A 39 16.36 6.00 4.50
CA TYR A 39 15.10 6.31 3.81
C TYR A 39 14.57 5.09 3.06
N ASP A 40 15.44 4.27 2.47
CA ASP A 40 15.00 3.05 1.77
C ASP A 40 14.42 2.02 2.75
N ILE A 41 15.00 1.88 3.96
CA ILE A 41 14.46 1.00 5.01
C ILE A 41 13.08 1.49 5.48
N VAL A 42 12.95 2.78 5.81
CA VAL A 42 11.67 3.35 6.28
C VAL A 42 10.60 3.20 5.20
N TYR A 43 10.95 3.47 3.94
CA TYR A 43 10.02 3.30 2.82
C TYR A 43 9.65 1.84 2.56
N SER A 44 10.61 0.93 2.67
CA SER A 44 10.34 -0.51 2.56
C SER A 44 9.37 -0.97 3.65
N TYR A 45 9.54 -0.48 4.88
CA TYR A 45 8.63 -0.78 6.00
C TYR A 45 7.21 -0.27 5.73
N VAL A 46 7.08 0.94 5.20
CA VAL A 46 5.77 1.48 4.79
C VAL A 46 5.16 0.63 3.69
N ILE A 47 5.90 0.30 2.63
CA ILE A 47 5.39 -0.52 1.52
C ILE A 47 4.99 -1.92 1.98
N ILE A 48 5.76 -2.54 2.88
CA ILE A 48 5.44 -3.87 3.40
C ILE A 48 4.09 -3.89 4.11
N THR A 49 3.72 -2.82 4.83
CA THR A 49 2.41 -2.73 5.48
C THR A 49 1.26 -2.74 4.47
N PHE A 50 1.44 -2.09 3.31
CA PHE A 50 0.45 -2.11 2.23
C PHE A 50 0.42 -3.48 1.51
N ILE A 51 1.59 -4.10 1.29
CA ILE A 51 1.68 -5.44 0.68
C ILE A 51 0.98 -6.48 1.56
N LEU A 52 1.27 -6.50 2.87
CA LEU A 52 0.64 -7.41 3.82
C LEU A 52 -0.89 -7.25 3.80
N ARG A 53 -1.36 -6.00 3.77
CA ARG A 53 -2.78 -5.67 3.72
C ARG A 53 -3.46 -6.07 2.40
N VAL A 54 -2.75 -6.03 1.27
CA VAL A 54 -3.23 -6.55 -0.03
C VAL A 54 -3.22 -8.08 -0.08
N ILE A 55 -2.30 -8.75 0.62
CA ILE A 55 -2.28 -10.22 0.72
C ILE A 55 -3.38 -10.72 1.70
N GLY A 56 -4.08 -9.82 2.38
CA GLY A 56 -5.14 -10.16 3.35
C GLY A 56 -4.59 -10.61 4.70
N ILE A 57 -3.30 -10.39 4.95
CA ILE A 57 -2.68 -10.59 6.25
C ILE A 57 -3.03 -9.36 7.10
N LYS A 58 -3.81 -9.59 8.15
CA LYS A 58 -4.24 -8.55 9.10
C LYS A 58 -3.12 -8.17 10.05
#